data_AF-A0A9E0MNW9-F1
#
_entry.id   AF-A0A9E0MNW9-F1
#
_cell.length_a   1.000
_cell.length_b   1.000
_cell.length_c   1.000
_cell.angle_alpha   90.00
_cell.angle_beta   90.00
_cell.angle_gamma   90.00
#
_symmetry.space_group_name_H-M   'P 1'
#
loop_
_entity.id
_entity.type
_entity.pdbx_description
1 polymer ?
#
loop_
_entity_poly.entity_id
_entity_poly.type
_entity_poly.pdbx_seq_one_letter_code
_entity_poly.pdbx_strand_id
1 'polypeptide(L)'
;MTANRDAASGATLEIIAQAGGSADEIRLTLGVYGPDLQPDEVSGLLLCAPTSSHRRGDVRRAGGRPFPEGAWLLAVLGDSSDTPDVLVNRLLGQLPESVVVWEFLRASYVVRLSFGVFFGAWNIGFELSSDTMRRLADLGVPVAFDIYADGNEERL
;
A
#
# COMPACT_ATOMS: atom_id res chain seq x y z
N MET A 1 -30.86 -54.41 26.33
CA MET A 1 -29.49 -54.75 26.78
C MET A 1 -28.91 -55.61 25.67
N THR A 2 -27.94 -55.18 24.86
CA THR A 2 -26.72 -54.44 25.21
C THR A 2 -26.30 -53.54 24.03
N ALA A 3 -25.67 -52.42 24.37
CA ALA A 3 -25.49 -51.23 23.56
C ALA A 3 -24.61 -51.41 22.31
N ASN A 4 -25.04 -50.70 21.26
CA ASN A 4 -24.20 -50.16 20.21
C ASN A 4 -23.08 -49.31 20.85
N ARG A 5 -21.83 -49.59 20.49
CA ARG A 5 -20.69 -48.70 20.75
C ARG A 5 -19.89 -48.61 19.46
N ASP A 6 -20.41 -47.77 18.56
CA ASP A 6 -19.60 -47.06 17.58
C ASP A 6 -18.53 -46.27 18.35
N ALA A 7 -17.35 -46.86 18.51
CA ALA A 7 -16.16 -46.16 18.91
C ALA A 7 -15.65 -45.40 17.68
N ALA A 8 -16.31 -44.30 17.36
CA ALA A 8 -15.75 -43.29 16.47
C ALA A 8 -14.51 -42.74 17.16
N SER A 9 -13.34 -43.21 16.70
CA SER A 9 -12.04 -42.66 17.00
C SER A 9 -12.08 -41.14 16.74
N GLY A 10 -12.06 -40.37 17.83
CA GLY A 10 -11.90 -38.92 17.78
C GLY A 10 -10.46 -38.59 17.42
N ALA A 11 -10.10 -38.75 16.15
CA ALA A 11 -8.88 -38.17 15.63
C ALA A 11 -9.06 -36.66 15.60
N THR A 12 -8.44 -35.97 16.56
CA THR A 12 -8.28 -34.51 16.48
C THR A 12 -7.44 -34.22 15.26
N LEU A 13 -8.03 -33.58 14.26
CA LEU A 13 -7.29 -33.06 13.12
C LEU A 13 -6.35 -31.96 13.63
N GLU A 14 -5.05 -32.19 13.53
CA GLU A 14 -4.05 -31.16 13.76
C GLU A 14 -3.93 -30.33 12.48
N ILE A 15 -4.24 -29.04 12.58
CA ILE A 15 -4.01 -28.10 11.49
C ILE A 15 -2.52 -27.79 11.47
N ILE A 16 -1.79 -28.38 10.52
CA ILE A 16 -0.35 -28.20 10.38
C ILE A 16 0.04 -26.92 9.62
N ALA A 17 -0.91 -26.32 8.89
CA ALA A 17 -0.75 -25.03 8.22
C ALA A 17 -2.11 -24.44 7.81
N GLN A 18 -2.21 -23.11 7.85
CA GLN A 18 -3.34 -22.35 7.28
C GLN A 18 -2.83 -21.48 6.14
N ALA A 19 -3.40 -21.63 4.96
CA ALA A 19 -3.03 -20.91 3.74
C ALA A 19 -4.15 -19.95 3.32
N GLY A 20 -3.80 -18.82 2.72
CA GLY A 20 -4.77 -17.89 2.15
C GLY A 20 -5.46 -17.00 3.18
N GLY A 21 -6.30 -16.11 2.68
CA GLY A 21 -6.88 -15.00 3.43
C GLY A 21 -6.68 -13.66 2.70
N SER A 22 -7.02 -12.57 3.39
CA SER A 22 -6.73 -11.20 2.94
C SER A 22 -5.38 -10.74 3.47
N ALA A 23 -4.76 -9.75 2.83
CA ALA A 23 -3.64 -9.03 3.45
C ALA A 23 -4.08 -8.41 4.78
N ASP A 24 -3.19 -8.43 5.77
CA ASP A 24 -3.46 -7.88 7.09
C ASP A 24 -3.56 -6.36 7.03
N GLU A 25 -2.65 -5.76 6.27
CA GLU A 25 -2.60 -4.33 5.99
C GLU A 25 -2.18 -4.08 4.54
N ILE A 26 -2.85 -3.14 3.90
CA ILE A 26 -2.42 -2.58 2.61
C ILE A 26 -2.28 -1.07 2.78
N ARG A 27 -1.09 -0.58 2.48
CA ARG A 27 -0.77 0.84 2.42
C ARG A 27 -0.58 1.27 0.98
N LEU A 28 -1.48 2.09 0.47
CA LEU A 28 -1.33 2.72 -0.83
C LEU A 28 -0.78 4.13 -0.67
N THR A 29 0.32 4.45 -1.34
CA THR A 29 0.97 5.77 -1.27
C THR A 29 1.20 6.35 -2.67
N LEU A 30 0.74 7.57 -2.91
CA LEU A 30 1.25 8.42 -3.98
C LEU A 30 2.46 9.20 -3.46
N GLY A 31 3.59 9.08 -4.12
CA GLY A 31 4.80 9.83 -3.83
C GLY A 31 5.22 10.70 -5.00
N VAL A 32 5.53 11.95 -4.69
CA VAL A 32 6.22 12.91 -5.58
C VAL A 32 7.58 13.21 -4.95
N TYR A 33 8.64 13.07 -5.72
CA TYR A 33 10.02 13.21 -5.25
C TYR A 33 10.80 14.16 -6.16
N GLY A 34 11.63 15.01 -5.55
CA GLY A 34 12.58 15.82 -6.30
C GLY A 34 13.58 16.54 -5.40
N PRO A 35 14.78 16.86 -5.90
CA PRO A 35 15.82 17.52 -5.12
C PRO A 35 15.42 18.93 -4.67
N ASP A 36 14.62 19.62 -5.48
CA ASP A 36 14.15 20.99 -5.25
C ASP A 36 12.66 21.06 -4.88
N LEU A 37 12.05 19.90 -4.58
CA LEU A 37 10.63 19.79 -4.27
C LEU A 37 10.24 20.70 -3.10
N GLN A 38 9.25 21.56 -3.33
CA GLN A 38 8.58 22.35 -2.31
C GLN A 38 7.21 21.73 -2.00
N PRO A 39 6.99 21.21 -0.77
CA PRO A 39 5.74 20.52 -0.45
C PRO A 39 4.48 21.38 -0.63
N ASP A 40 4.57 22.67 -0.34
CA ASP A 40 3.43 23.59 -0.45
C ASP A 40 3.03 23.82 -1.90
N GLU A 41 3.98 23.85 -2.84
CA GLU A 41 3.72 23.97 -4.28
C GLU A 41 3.02 22.72 -4.82
N VAL A 42 3.51 21.54 -4.46
CA VAL A 42 2.89 20.26 -4.84
C VAL A 42 1.47 20.15 -4.26
N SER A 43 1.27 20.58 -3.00
CA SER A 43 -0.05 20.61 -2.37
C SER A 43 -1.00 21.55 -3.11
N GLY A 44 -0.52 22.71 -3.56
CA GLY A 44 -1.29 23.66 -4.36
C GLY A 44 -1.71 23.10 -5.73
N LEU A 45 -0.82 22.35 -6.38
CA LEU A 45 -1.11 21.68 -7.66
C LEU A 45 -2.12 20.53 -7.50
N LEU A 46 -1.98 19.73 -6.44
CA LEU A 46 -2.83 18.57 -6.17
C LEU A 46 -4.10 18.90 -5.37
N LEU A 47 -4.28 20.17 -4.98
CA LEU A 47 -5.44 20.65 -4.22
C LEU A 47 -5.69 19.88 -2.91
N CYS A 48 -4.65 19.24 -2.35
CA CYS A 48 -4.74 18.47 -1.12
C CYS A 48 -3.44 18.53 -0.32
N ALA A 49 -3.54 18.30 0.99
CA ALA A 49 -2.38 18.21 1.87
C ALA A 49 -1.79 16.79 1.85
N PRO A 50 -0.46 16.64 1.98
CA PRO A 50 0.15 15.33 2.08
C PRO A 50 -0.16 14.71 3.45
N THR A 51 -0.12 13.38 3.53
CA THR A 51 0.00 12.68 4.83
C THR A 51 1.35 12.92 5.48
N SER A 52 2.41 13.07 4.68
CA SER A 52 3.73 13.48 5.15
C SER A 52 4.55 14.09 4.02
N SER A 53 5.42 15.02 4.35
CA SER A 53 6.33 15.64 3.39
C SER A 53 7.60 16.09 4.07
N HIS A 54 8.64 16.32 3.27
CA HIS A 54 9.89 16.91 3.72
C HIS A 54 10.61 17.56 2.54
N ARG A 55 11.44 18.55 2.83
CA ARG A 55 12.42 19.11 1.89
C ARG A 55 13.71 18.31 1.97
N ARG A 56 14.51 18.40 0.91
CA ARG A 56 15.89 17.92 0.94
C ARG A 56 16.65 18.64 2.06
N GLY A 57 17.43 17.88 2.82
CA GLY A 57 18.20 18.41 3.95
C GLY A 57 17.42 18.48 5.27
N ASP A 58 16.09 18.31 5.27
CA ASP A 58 15.33 18.17 6.50
C ASP A 58 15.75 16.92 7.27
N VAL A 59 15.59 16.94 8.58
CA VAL A 59 15.95 15.82 9.46
C VAL A 59 14.72 15.29 10.18
N ARG A 60 14.41 14.00 10.00
CA ARG A 60 13.21 13.36 10.61
C ARG A 60 13.21 13.38 12.14
N ARG A 61 14.38 13.20 12.75
CA ARG A 61 14.59 13.16 14.21
C ARG A 61 15.91 13.84 14.52
N ALA A 62 15.99 14.63 15.60
CA ALA A 62 17.22 15.31 15.99
C ALA A 62 18.43 14.34 16.02
N GLY A 63 19.53 14.73 15.37
CA GLY A 63 20.73 13.89 15.21
C GLY A 63 20.64 12.82 14.12
N GLY A 64 19.53 12.71 13.40
CA GLY A 64 19.36 11.81 12.27
C GLY A 64 20.07 12.28 11.00
N ARG A 65 20.15 11.38 10.01
CA ARG A 65 20.66 11.73 8.68
C ARG A 65 19.66 12.66 7.96
N PRO A 66 20.11 13.77 7.36
CA PRO A 66 19.26 14.60 6.51
C PRO A 66 18.71 13.81 5.32
N PHE A 67 17.49 14.13 4.90
CA PHE A 67 16.90 13.53 3.71
C PHE A 67 17.69 13.90 2.46
N PRO A 68 18.04 12.93 1.60
CA PRO A 68 18.87 13.18 0.42
C PRO A 68 18.12 13.94 -0.69
N GLU A 69 16.79 13.93 -0.64
CA GLU A 69 15.84 14.44 -1.62
C GLU A 69 14.57 14.94 -0.90
N GLY A 70 13.77 15.80 -1.52
CA GLY A 70 12.46 16.20 -1.00
C GLY A 70 11.36 15.23 -1.42
N ALA A 71 10.34 15.06 -0.57
CA ALA A 71 9.20 14.21 -0.88
C ALA A 71 7.88 14.84 -0.44
N TRP A 72 6.84 14.56 -1.22
CA TRP A 72 5.44 14.78 -0.88
C TRP A 72 4.71 13.45 -0.98
N LEU A 73 4.09 13.00 0.11
CA LEU A 73 3.50 11.67 0.22
C LEU A 73 2.03 11.74 0.67
N LEU A 74 1.13 11.19 -0.13
CA LEU A 74 -0.27 10.97 0.24
C LEU A 74 -0.50 9.47 0.39
N ALA A 75 -0.84 9.03 1.59
CA ALA A 75 -1.08 7.63 1.91
C ALA A 75 -2.52 7.38 2.37
N VAL A 76 -3.05 6.22 2.00
CA VAL A 76 -4.26 5.64 2.58
C VAL A 76 -3.90 4.26 3.13
N LEU A 77 -4.46 3.93 4.29
CA LEU A 77 -4.29 2.64 4.96
C LEU A 77 -5.60 1.88 4.86
N GLY A 78 -5.51 0.59 4.55
CA GLY A 78 -6.61 -0.36 4.61
C GLY A 78 -6.22 -1.55 5.45
N ASP A 79 -7.23 -2.13 6.10
CA ASP A 79 -7.11 -3.38 6.85
C ASP A 79 -7.72 -4.54 6.05
N SER A 80 -7.77 -5.72 6.67
CA SER A 80 -8.33 -6.94 6.07
C SER A 80 -9.78 -6.85 5.55
N SER A 81 -10.54 -5.82 5.93
CA SER A 81 -11.90 -5.58 5.43
C SER A 81 -11.96 -4.74 4.15
N ASP A 82 -10.87 -4.01 3.84
CA ASP A 82 -10.79 -3.13 2.68
C ASP A 82 -10.24 -3.86 1.46
N THR A 83 -10.91 -3.70 0.31
CA THR A 83 -10.35 -4.17 -0.96
C THR A 83 -9.31 -3.19 -1.51
N PRO A 84 -8.33 -3.67 -2.30
CA PRO A 84 -7.38 -2.80 -3.00
C PRO A 84 -8.06 -1.74 -3.87
N ASP A 85 -9.18 -2.07 -4.53
CA ASP A 85 -9.99 -1.12 -5.31
C ASP A 85 -10.53 0.03 -4.46
N VAL A 86 -11.01 -0.26 -3.24
CA VAL A 86 -11.50 0.77 -2.32
C VAL A 86 -10.37 1.70 -1.88
N LEU A 87 -9.15 1.19 -1.68
CA LEU A 87 -7.97 2.03 -1.40
C LEU A 87 -7.63 2.95 -2.58
N VAL A 88 -7.60 2.42 -3.80
CA VAL A 88 -7.32 3.23 -5.00
C VAL A 88 -8.40 4.31 -5.17
N ASN A 89 -9.68 3.97 -5.02
CA ASN A 89 -10.77 4.93 -5.10
C ASN A 89 -10.64 6.05 -4.05
N ARG A 90 -10.33 5.70 -2.79
CA ARG A 90 -10.12 6.69 -1.72
C ARG A 90 -8.94 7.61 -1.99
N LEU A 91 -7.83 7.09 -2.50
CA LEU A 91 -6.66 7.91 -2.81
C LEU A 91 -6.95 8.84 -3.99
N LEU A 92 -7.41 8.28 -5.12
CA LEU A 92 -7.63 9.05 -6.34
C LEU A 92 -8.77 10.04 -6.22
N GLY A 93 -9.78 9.77 -5.39
CA GLY A 93 -10.86 10.71 -5.09
C GLY A 93 -10.42 11.98 -4.36
N GLN A 94 -9.18 12.03 -3.85
CA GLN A 94 -8.60 13.23 -3.23
C GLN A 94 -7.79 14.09 -4.22
N LEU A 95 -7.59 13.60 -5.46
CA LEU A 95 -6.66 14.19 -6.42
C LEU A 95 -7.41 14.80 -7.59
N PRO A 96 -6.84 15.83 -8.25
CA PRO A 96 -7.45 16.40 -9.44
C PRO A 96 -7.36 15.42 -10.62
N GLU A 97 -8.41 15.40 -11.44
CA GLU A 97 -8.43 14.67 -12.72
C GLU A 97 -7.72 15.44 -13.87
N SER A 98 -7.12 16.59 -13.56
CA SER A 98 -6.50 17.48 -14.55
C SER A 98 -5.25 16.84 -15.17
N VAL A 99 -5.33 16.44 -16.44
CA VAL A 99 -4.22 15.89 -17.23
C VAL A 99 -3.00 16.82 -17.23
N VAL A 100 -3.23 18.13 -17.34
CA VAL A 100 -2.16 19.14 -17.39
C VAL A 100 -1.35 19.16 -16.08
N VAL A 101 -2.01 18.99 -14.93
CA VAL A 101 -1.33 18.92 -13.62
C VAL A 101 -0.43 17.69 -13.56
N TRP A 102 -0.95 16.54 -13.98
CA TRP A 102 -0.18 15.30 -13.97
C TRP A 102 0.97 15.29 -14.97
N GLU A 103 0.79 15.87 -16.16
CA GLU A 103 1.86 16.08 -17.12
C GLU A 103 2.98 16.95 -16.55
N PHE A 104 2.62 18.07 -15.92
CA PHE A 104 3.59 18.95 -15.26
C PHE A 104 4.35 18.24 -14.14
N LEU A 105 3.64 17.49 -13.28
CA LEU A 105 4.26 16.76 -12.18
C LEU A 105 5.25 15.70 -12.68
N ARG A 106 4.87 14.90 -13.69
CA ARG A 106 5.75 13.88 -14.28
C ARG A 106 6.95 14.47 -15.02
N ALA A 107 6.81 15.67 -15.59
CA ALA A 107 7.91 16.36 -16.25
C ALA A 107 8.91 16.98 -15.25
N SER A 108 8.43 17.38 -14.07
CA SER A 108 9.21 18.12 -13.08
C SER A 108 9.77 17.24 -11.96
N TYR A 109 9.12 16.11 -11.67
CA TYR A 109 9.39 15.27 -10.50
C TYR A 109 9.34 13.78 -10.83
N VAL A 110 9.94 12.97 -9.97
CA VAL A 110 9.68 11.53 -9.97
C VAL A 110 8.35 11.29 -9.26
N VAL A 111 7.36 10.79 -10.00
CA VAL A 111 6.04 10.45 -9.44
C VAL A 111 5.87 8.94 -9.47
N ARG A 112 5.41 8.36 -8.36
CA ARG A 112 5.18 6.92 -8.22
C ARG A 112 3.98 6.66 -7.33
N LEU A 113 3.22 5.62 -7.67
CA LEU A 113 2.28 4.99 -6.75
C LEU A 113 2.91 3.72 -6.18
N SER A 114 2.77 3.46 -4.89
CA SER A 114 3.26 2.22 -4.27
C SER A 114 2.23 1.55 -3.37
N PHE A 115 2.12 0.23 -3.51
CA PHE A 115 1.41 -0.65 -2.58
C PHE A 115 2.43 -1.29 -1.65
N GLY A 116 2.39 -0.95 -0.36
CA GLY A 116 3.00 -1.74 0.70
C GLY A 116 1.99 -2.75 1.20
N VAL A 117 2.29 -4.03 1.05
CA VAL A 117 1.37 -5.14 1.37
C VAL A 117 2.01 -5.98 2.46
N PHE A 118 1.28 -6.18 3.56
CA PHE A 118 1.76 -6.90 4.73
C PHE A 118 0.88 -8.13 4.98
N PHE A 119 1.50 -9.29 5.15
CA PHE A 119 0.81 -10.56 5.42
C PHE A 119 1.59 -11.42 6.42
N GLY A 120 0.88 -11.97 7.39
CA GLY A 120 1.38 -12.92 8.39
C GLY A 120 1.03 -14.38 8.07
N ALA A 121 0.21 -14.63 7.05
CA ALA A 121 -0.11 -15.98 6.57
C ALA A 121 0.61 -16.30 5.26
N TRP A 122 0.88 -17.59 5.03
CA TRP A 122 1.46 -18.04 3.76
C TRP A 122 0.40 -18.08 2.65
N ASN A 123 0.82 -17.78 1.41
CA ASN A 123 -0.04 -17.75 0.22
C ASN A 123 -1.20 -16.74 0.30
N ILE A 124 -0.86 -15.46 0.54
CA ILE A 124 -1.81 -14.35 0.46
C ILE A 124 -1.63 -13.61 -0.87
N GLY A 125 -2.76 -13.36 -1.54
CA GLY A 125 -2.83 -12.55 -2.75
C GLY A 125 -3.89 -11.48 -2.63
N PHE A 126 -3.86 -10.53 -3.56
CA PHE A 126 -4.94 -9.56 -3.74
C PHE A 126 -5.12 -9.29 -5.22
N GLU A 127 -6.30 -8.79 -5.57
CA GLU A 127 -6.67 -8.48 -6.95
C GLU A 127 -7.06 -7.00 -7.06
N LEU A 128 -6.79 -6.43 -8.23
CA LEU A 128 -7.31 -5.13 -8.64
C LEU A 128 -8.24 -5.38 -9.83
N SER A 129 -9.42 -4.76 -9.83
CA SER A 129 -10.32 -4.86 -10.98
C SER A 129 -9.69 -4.25 -12.24
N SER A 130 -10.18 -4.66 -13.42
CA SER A 130 -9.74 -4.07 -14.70
C SER A 130 -9.95 -2.56 -14.76
N ASP A 131 -11.03 -2.07 -14.15
CA ASP A 131 -11.37 -0.66 -14.12
C ASP A 131 -10.41 0.14 -13.24
N THR A 132 -10.05 -0.42 -12.08
CA THR A 132 -9.00 0.16 -11.22
C THR A 132 -7.66 0.16 -11.93
N MET A 133 -7.27 -0.94 -12.57
CA MET A 133 -6.03 -1.01 -13.34
C MET A 133 -5.98 0.02 -14.48
N ARG A 134 -7.11 0.26 -15.16
CA ARG A 134 -7.21 1.31 -16.18
C ARG A 134 -6.99 2.70 -15.57
N ARG A 135 -7.67 3.02 -14.47
CA ARG A 135 -7.50 4.32 -13.80
C ARG A 135 -6.07 4.56 -13.33
N LEU A 136 -5.41 3.51 -12.84
CA LEU A 136 -3.99 3.57 -12.48
C LEU A 136 -3.10 3.82 -13.70
N ALA A 137 -3.40 3.18 -14.84
CA ALA A 137 -2.68 3.40 -16.09
C ALA A 137 -2.90 4.83 -16.63
N ASP A 138 -4.10 5.38 -16.52
CA ASP A 138 -4.45 6.73 -16.97
C ASP A 138 -3.69 7.83 -16.21
N LEU A 139 -3.27 7.56 -14.96
CA LEU A 139 -2.36 8.46 -14.22
C LEU A 139 -0.99 8.56 -14.86
N GLY A 140 -0.59 7.59 -15.69
CA GLY A 140 0.71 7.59 -16.39
C GLY A 140 1.91 7.53 -15.45
N VAL A 141 1.74 6.99 -14.23
CA VAL A 141 2.82 6.84 -13.23
C VAL A 141 3.12 5.38 -12.98
N PRO A 142 4.38 5.00 -12.69
CA PRO A 142 4.71 3.63 -12.29
C PRO A 142 3.97 3.24 -11.02
N VAL A 143 3.48 1.99 -10.98
CA VAL A 143 2.95 1.35 -9.79
C VAL A 143 3.99 0.36 -9.27
N ALA A 144 4.46 0.58 -8.04
CA ALA A 144 5.38 -0.31 -7.35
C ALA A 144 4.64 -1.16 -6.32
N PHE A 145 5.12 -2.39 -6.11
CA PHE A 145 4.58 -3.31 -5.13
C PHE A 145 5.69 -3.75 -4.21
N ASP A 146 5.60 -3.33 -2.94
CA ASP A 146 6.48 -3.75 -1.86
C ASP A 146 5.73 -4.80 -1.03
N ILE A 147 6.22 -6.03 -1.07
CA ILE A 147 5.54 -7.23 -0.57
C ILE A 147 6.29 -7.72 0.67
N TYR A 148 5.69 -7.55 1.85
CA TYR A 148 6.27 -7.85 3.15
C TYR A 148 5.59 -9.07 3.78
N ALA A 149 6.32 -10.18 3.85
CA ALA A 149 5.93 -11.33 4.65
C ALA A 149 6.48 -11.16 6.07
N ASP A 150 5.62 -11.20 7.09
CA ASP A 150 6.08 -11.46 8.45
C ASP A 150 6.47 -12.93 8.51
N GLY A 151 7.74 -13.20 8.22
CA GLY A 151 8.34 -14.53 8.17
C GLY A 151 8.46 -15.16 9.55
N ASN A 152 7.36 -15.33 10.28
CA ASN A 152 7.31 -16.32 11.36
C ASN A 152 7.17 -17.71 10.72
N GLU A 153 8.21 -18.08 9.95
CA GLU A 153 8.54 -19.48 9.75
C GLU A 153 8.89 -20.02 11.13
N GLU A 154 7.89 -20.59 11.82
CA GLU A 154 8.20 -21.55 12.87
C GLU A 154 9.14 -22.57 12.26
N ARG A 155 10.39 -22.55 12.76
CA ARG A 155 11.46 -23.50 12.45
C ARG A 155 10.89 -24.91 12.31
N LEU A 156 10.85 -25.40 11.07
CA LEU A 156 10.76 -26.83 10.76
C LEU A 156 12.03 -27.56 11.24
#